data_AF-A0A821ZZT9-F1
#
_entry.id   AF-A0A821ZZT9-F1
#
_cell.length_a   1.000
_cell.length_b   1.000
_cell.length_c   1.000
_cell.angle_alpha   90.00
_cell.angle_beta   90.00
_cell.angle_gamma   90.00
#
_symmetry.space_group_name_H-M   'P 1'
#
loop_
_entity.id
_entity.type
_entity.pdbx_description
1 polymer ?
#
loop_
_entity_poly.entity_id
_entity_poly.type
_entity_poly.pdbx_seq_one_letter_code
_entity_poly.pdbx_strand_id
1 'polypeptide(L)'
;MFYDSFPINTSIHHTAIILTKTPSIKVLKHLNALLNVGIDAFVMCDQDPSNFNNSTNRILYISDEQLALYGLTRNRVWDRVFVWLYNQSSIDYVWLMEEDVTWSNVRYMVKLFNVYANNPADLLSRNIIYRNKHTLG
;
A
#
# COMPACT_ATOMS: atom_id res chain seq x y z
N MET A 1 29.38 5.54 -10.27
CA MET A 1 28.50 6.07 -9.21
C MET A 1 27.62 7.10 -9.90
N PHE A 2 26.45 6.71 -10.38
CA PHE A 2 25.56 7.60 -11.13
C PHE A 2 24.44 8.06 -10.20
N TYR A 3 24.50 9.33 -9.82
CA TYR A 3 23.37 10.06 -9.28
C TYR A 3 22.48 10.45 -10.46
N ASP A 4 21.59 9.55 -10.88
CA ASP A 4 20.51 9.98 -11.75
C ASP A 4 19.44 10.65 -10.90
N SER A 5 19.56 11.97 -10.78
CA SER A 5 18.49 12.86 -10.34
C SER A 5 17.41 12.88 -11.41
N PHE A 6 16.55 11.87 -11.42
CA PHE A 6 15.31 11.93 -12.18
C PHE A 6 14.34 12.88 -11.46
N PRO A 7 13.76 13.88 -12.16
CA PRO A 7 12.75 14.74 -11.56
C PRO A 7 11.58 13.86 -11.09
N ILE A 8 11.25 13.96 -9.80
CA ILE A 8 10.02 13.37 -9.27
C ILE A 8 8.88 14.16 -9.92
N ASN A 9 8.12 13.52 -10.80
CA ASN A 9 6.92 14.16 -11.34
C ASN A 9 5.87 14.25 -10.23
N THR A 10 5.71 15.43 -9.67
CA THR A 10 4.76 15.70 -8.58
C THR A 10 3.32 15.90 -9.06
N SER A 11 3.07 15.88 -10.37
CA SER A 11 1.71 16.00 -10.92
C SER A 11 0.90 14.70 -10.87
N ILE A 12 1.55 13.58 -10.54
CA ILE A 12 0.92 12.25 -10.53
C ILE A 12 0.57 11.92 -9.08
N HIS A 13 -0.73 11.86 -8.80
CA HIS A 13 -1.25 11.43 -7.51
C HIS A 13 -1.25 9.91 -7.45
N HIS A 14 -0.50 9.36 -6.49
CA HIS A 14 -0.45 7.92 -6.24
C HIS A 14 -1.26 7.58 -5.01
N THR A 15 -2.12 6.56 -5.12
CA THR A 15 -2.76 5.93 -3.97
C THR A 15 -2.10 4.60 -3.67
N ALA A 16 -1.83 4.33 -2.40
CA ALA A 16 -1.21 3.07 -1.96
C ALA A 16 -1.92 2.49 -0.74
N ILE A 17 -2.05 1.17 -0.69
CA ILE A 17 -2.63 0.46 0.45
C ILE A 17 -1.67 -0.65 0.88
N ILE A 18 -1.26 -0.59 2.15
CA ILE A 18 -0.50 -1.66 2.78
C ILE A 18 -1.49 -2.65 3.38
N LEU A 19 -1.40 -3.90 2.95
CA LEU A 19 -2.19 -5.01 3.44
C LEU A 19 -1.47 -5.64 4.64
N THR A 20 -2.17 -5.79 5.75
CA THR A 20 -1.60 -6.37 6.97
C THR A 20 -2.67 -7.12 7.74
N LYS A 21 -2.25 -8.05 8.61
CA LYS A 21 -3.15 -8.63 9.59
C LYS A 21 -3.58 -7.62 10.65
N THR A 22 -2.62 -6.89 11.23
CA THR A 22 -2.84 -5.86 12.27
C THR A 22 -1.82 -4.72 12.13
N PRO A 23 -2.14 -3.47 12.54
CA PRO A 23 -1.23 -2.34 12.40
C PRO A 23 0.03 -2.47 13.27
N SER A 24 1.10 -3.05 12.72
CA SER A 24 2.39 -3.11 13.38
C SER A 24 3.15 -1.76 13.33
N ILE A 25 4.08 -1.54 14.25
CA ILE A 25 4.96 -0.34 14.24
C ILE A 25 5.68 -0.19 12.89
N LYS A 26 6.09 -1.31 12.27
CA LYS A 26 6.73 -1.32 10.94
C LYS A 26 5.78 -0.78 9.86
N VAL A 27 4.55 -1.30 9.82
CA VAL A 27 3.52 -0.87 8.87
C VAL A 27 3.18 0.61 9.06
N LEU A 28 3.03 1.07 10.31
CA LEU A 28 2.76 2.48 10.60
C LEU A 28 3.93 3.40 10.18
N LYS A 29 5.18 2.95 10.34
CA LYS A 29 6.35 3.68 9.81
C LYS A 29 6.33 3.77 8.28
N HIS A 30 5.97 2.68 7.60
CA HIS A 30 5.84 2.67 6.14
C HIS A 30 4.71 3.61 5.68
N LEU A 31 3.54 3.55 6.32
CA LEU A 31 2.42 4.46 6.07
C LEU A 31 2.87 5.92 6.18
N ASN A 32 3.47 6.30 7.32
CA ASN A 32 3.93 7.67 7.54
C ASN A 32 5.01 8.10 6.54
N ALA A 33 5.92 7.19 6.15
CA ALA A 33 6.94 7.49 5.16
C ALA A 33 6.32 7.83 3.78
N LEU A 34 5.28 7.10 3.36
CA LEU A 34 4.55 7.34 2.11
C LEU A 34 3.78 8.67 2.16
N LEU A 35 3.05 8.92 3.25
CA LEU A 35 2.31 10.17 3.45
C LEU A 35 3.26 11.39 3.41
N ASN A 36 4.43 11.30 4.03
CA ASN A 36 5.42 12.38 4.07
C ASN A 36 6.02 12.74 2.70
N VAL A 37 5.88 11.87 1.69
CA VAL A 37 6.33 12.15 0.31
C VAL A 37 5.16 12.44 -0.64
N GLY A 38 3.95 12.67 -0.09
CA GLY A 38 2.77 13.06 -0.85
C GLY A 38 2.01 11.91 -1.51
N ILE A 39 2.27 10.66 -1.13
CA ILE A 39 1.47 9.51 -1.57
C ILE A 39 0.22 9.42 -0.68
N ASP A 40 -0.96 9.27 -1.29
CA ASP A 40 -2.21 9.05 -0.56
C ASP A 40 -2.27 7.59 -0.09
N ALA A 41 -1.80 7.36 1.14
CA ALA A 41 -1.53 6.02 1.64
C ALA A 41 -2.51 5.59 2.75
N PHE A 42 -2.85 4.31 2.74
CA PHE A 42 -3.71 3.65 3.72
C PHE A 42 -3.13 2.31 4.16
N VAL A 43 -3.66 1.77 5.25
CA VAL A 43 -3.40 0.42 5.74
C VAL A 43 -4.74 -0.31 5.80
N MET A 44 -4.89 -1.42 5.09
CA MET A 44 -6.05 -2.30 5.22
C MET A 44 -5.71 -3.45 6.16
N CYS A 45 -6.50 -3.61 7.21
CA CYS A 45 -6.32 -4.64 8.22
C CYS A 45 -7.23 -5.84 7.96
N ASP A 46 -6.69 -7.04 8.19
CA ASP A 46 -7.47 -8.27 8.18
C ASP A 46 -8.29 -8.45 9.46
N GLN A 47 -7.75 -7.96 10.58
CA GLN A 47 -8.39 -8.01 11.90
C GLN A 47 -8.82 -6.61 12.32
N ASP A 48 -9.86 -6.54 13.16
CA ASP A 48 -10.37 -5.27 13.69
C ASP A 48 -9.25 -4.51 14.43
N PRO A 49 -8.87 -3.32 13.95
CA PRO A 49 -7.82 -2.51 14.56
C PRO A 49 -8.34 -1.67 15.73
N SER A 50 -9.59 -1.82 16.19
CA SER A 50 -10.17 -1.05 17.30
C SER A 50 -9.35 -1.07 18.59
N ASN A 51 -8.63 -2.17 18.85
CA ASN A 51 -7.71 -2.30 19.99
C ASN A 51 -6.42 -1.48 19.83
N PHE A 52 -6.15 -0.92 18.64
CA PHE A 52 -5.06 -0.01 18.38
C PHE A 52 -5.57 1.42 18.54
N ASN A 53 -5.14 2.08 19.61
CA ASN A 53 -5.49 3.47 19.97
C ASN A 53 -5.13 4.56 18.93
N ASN A 54 -4.67 4.19 17.73
CA ASN A 54 -4.39 5.10 16.64
C ASN A 54 -5.58 5.14 15.68
N SER A 55 -6.61 5.90 16.07
CA SER A 55 -7.80 6.21 15.26
C SER A 55 -7.47 7.17 14.12
N THR A 56 -6.48 6.84 13.28
CA THR A 56 -6.27 7.58 12.04
C THR A 56 -7.26 7.08 11.00
N ASN A 57 -7.85 7.97 10.21
CA ASN A 57 -8.68 7.62 9.06
C ASN A 57 -7.90 6.92 7.92
N ARG A 58 -6.62 6.62 8.15
CA ARG A 58 -5.71 5.91 7.25
C ARG A 58 -5.58 4.43 7.58
N ILE A 59 -6.10 3.99 8.72
CA ILE A 59 -6.21 2.57 9.06
C ILE A 59 -7.64 2.14 8.77
N LEU A 60 -7.77 1.19 7.86
CA LEU A 60 -9.02 0.72 7.29
C LEU A 60 -9.31 -0.69 7.77
N TYR A 61 -10.58 -0.96 8.00
CA TYR A 61 -11.11 -2.27 8.28
C TYR A 61 -12.52 -2.35 7.72
N ILE A 62 -12.80 -3.41 6.96
CA ILE A 62 -14.14 -3.78 6.51
C ILE A 62 -14.54 -4.97 7.35
N SER A 63 -15.71 -4.96 8.00
CA SER A 63 -16.12 -6.07 8.86
C SER A 63 -16.49 -7.32 8.07
N ASP A 64 -16.51 -8.49 8.72
CA ASP A 64 -16.95 -9.74 8.11
C ASP A 64 -18.43 -9.67 7.66
N GLU A 65 -19.25 -8.94 8.42
CA GLU A 65 -20.65 -8.67 8.06
C GLU A 65 -20.75 -7.89 6.75
N GLN A 66 -19.89 -6.88 6.55
CA GLN A 66 -19.83 -6.12 5.31
C GLN A 66 -19.33 -6.98 4.14
N LEU A 67 -18.32 -7.85 4.35
CA LEU A 67 -17.87 -8.80 3.32
C LEU A 67 -18.99 -9.74 2.88
N ALA A 68 -19.79 -10.23 3.83
CA ALA A 68 -20.89 -11.14 3.55
C ALA A 68 -21.96 -10.53 2.61
N LEU A 69 -22.15 -9.20 2.63
CA LEU A 69 -23.05 -8.50 1.70
C LEU A 69 -22.62 -8.65 0.23
N TYR A 70 -21.34 -8.93 -0.03
CA TYR A 70 -20.78 -9.17 -1.36
C TYR A 70 -20.60 -10.67 -1.67
N GLY A 71 -21.12 -11.56 -0.82
CA GLY A 71 -20.96 -13.01 -0.98
C GLY A 71 -19.54 -13.52 -0.72
N LEU A 72 -18.68 -12.70 -0.10
CA LEU A 72 -17.30 -13.06 0.22
C LEU A 72 -17.27 -13.77 1.57
N THR A 73 -16.91 -15.05 1.55
CA THR A 73 -16.79 -15.91 2.75
C THR A 73 -15.33 -16.21 3.12
N ARG A 74 -14.39 -15.81 2.27
CA ARG A 74 -12.96 -15.82 2.55
C ARG A 74 -12.63 -14.46 3.15
N ASN A 75 -12.31 -14.44 4.44
CA ASN A 75 -12.08 -13.22 5.19
C ASN A 75 -10.58 -12.91 5.15
N ARG A 76 -10.07 -12.56 3.96
CA ARG A 76 -8.68 -12.13 3.79
C ARG A 76 -8.63 -10.63 3.54
N VAL A 77 -7.51 -10.02 3.90
CA VAL A 77 -7.23 -8.59 3.69
C VAL A 77 -7.46 -8.12 2.26
N TRP A 78 -7.22 -8.98 1.26
CA TRP A 78 -7.48 -8.70 -0.15
C TRP A 78 -8.97 -8.54 -0.45
N ASP A 79 -9.83 -9.39 0.10
CA ASP A 79 -11.28 -9.28 -0.10
C ASP A 79 -11.80 -7.96 0.50
N ARG A 80 -11.29 -7.58 1.67
CA ARG A 80 -11.59 -6.29 2.33
C ARG A 80 -11.13 -5.10 1.50
N VAL A 81 -9.93 -5.16 0.90
CA VAL A 81 -9.42 -4.05 0.09
C VAL A 81 -10.26 -3.84 -1.17
N PHE A 82 -10.71 -4.92 -1.81
CA PHE A 82 -11.57 -4.80 -2.99
C PHE A 82 -12.96 -4.25 -2.66
N VAL A 83 -13.57 -4.68 -1.54
CA VAL A 83 -14.85 -4.11 -1.09
C VAL A 83 -14.70 -2.61 -0.77
N TRP A 84 -13.61 -2.20 -0.13
CA TRP A 84 -13.37 -0.79 0.15
C TRP A 84 -13.19 0.01 -1.15
N LEU A 85 -12.34 -0.46 -2.07
CA LEU A 85 -12.07 0.17 -3.37
C LEU A 85 -13.31 0.27 -4.25
N TYR A 86 -14.20 -0.73 -4.23
CA TYR A 86 -15.46 -0.71 -4.96
C TYR A 86 -16.32 0.52 -4.63
N ASN A 87 -16.15 1.08 -3.42
CA ASN A 87 -16.87 2.26 -2.97
C ASN A 87 -16.09 3.57 -3.18
N GLN A 88 -14.89 3.53 -3.79
CA GLN A 88 -14.05 4.71 -4.03
C GLN A 88 -14.08 5.13 -5.50
N SER A 89 -15.11 5.88 -5.91
CA SER A 89 -15.29 6.31 -7.31
C SER A 89 -14.23 7.27 -7.85
N SER A 90 -13.38 7.82 -6.99
CA SER A 90 -12.31 8.77 -7.37
C SER A 90 -10.92 8.14 -7.46
N ILE A 91 -10.80 6.83 -7.24
CA ILE A 91 -9.51 6.11 -7.30
C ILE A 91 -9.47 5.30 -8.60
N ASP A 92 -8.72 5.80 -9.58
CA ASP A 92 -8.55 5.11 -10.87
C ASP A 92 -7.51 3.97 -10.78
N TYR A 93 -6.44 4.18 -10.01
CA TYR A 93 -5.34 3.23 -9.85
C TYR A 93 -4.85 3.19 -8.41
N VAL A 94 -4.47 2.01 -7.94
CA VAL A 94 -3.99 1.79 -6.58
C VAL A 94 -2.81 0.82 -6.52
N TRP A 95 -1.82 1.16 -5.70
CA TRP A 95 -0.72 0.28 -5.34
C TRP A 95 -1.10 -0.58 -4.13
N LEU A 96 -1.33 -1.87 -4.34
CA LEU A 96 -1.54 -2.83 -3.25
C LEU A 96 -0.21 -3.48 -2.87
N MET A 97 0.14 -3.45 -1.59
CA MET A 97 1.43 -3.93 -1.08
C MET A 97 1.25 -4.78 0.16
N GLU A 98 1.89 -5.95 0.21
CA GLU A 98 1.92 -6.78 1.41
C GLU A 98 2.84 -6.17 2.48
N GLU A 99 2.53 -6.42 3.76
CA GLU A 99 3.30 -5.89 4.89
C GLU A 99 4.75 -6.40 4.95
N ASP A 100 5.06 -7.50 4.29
CA ASP A 100 6.40 -8.10 4.23
C ASP A 100 7.27 -7.49 3.13
N VAL A 101 6.71 -6.64 2.26
CA VAL A 101 7.47 -5.81 1.34
C VAL A 101 8.31 -4.81 2.15
N THR A 102 9.62 -4.84 1.93
CA THR A 102 10.57 -3.98 2.65
C THR A 102 11.31 -3.05 1.70
N TRP A 103 11.53 -1.82 2.16
CA TRP A 103 12.37 -0.85 1.48
C TRP A 103 13.16 -0.04 2.51
N SER A 104 14.42 0.22 2.21
CA SER A 104 15.29 1.03 3.09
C SER A 104 15.08 2.53 2.91
N ASN A 105 14.46 2.95 1.80
CA ASN A 105 14.22 4.35 1.49
C ASN A 105 12.94 4.52 0.66
N VAL A 106 12.02 5.37 1.14
CA VAL A 106 10.74 5.64 0.47
C VAL A 106 10.90 6.24 -0.93
N ARG A 107 12.03 6.90 -1.23
CA ARG A 107 12.33 7.40 -2.58
C ARG A 107 12.36 6.30 -3.64
N TYR A 108 12.69 5.06 -3.26
CA TYR A 108 12.63 3.93 -4.17
C TYR A 108 11.19 3.55 -4.52
N MET A 109 10.26 3.68 -3.57
CA MET A 109 8.83 3.48 -3.81
C MET A 109 8.27 4.57 -4.72
N VAL A 110 8.58 5.84 -4.45
CA VAL A 110 8.19 6.96 -5.32
C VAL A 110 8.70 6.74 -6.74
N LYS A 111 9.98 6.35 -6.90
CA LYS A 111 10.55 6.04 -8.21
C LYS A 111 9.80 4.91 -8.90
N LEU A 112 9.52 3.82 -8.18
CA LEU A 112 8.77 2.69 -8.71
C LEU A 112 7.38 3.13 -9.21
N PHE A 113 6.66 3.88 -8.39
CA PHE A 113 5.32 4.35 -8.74
C PHE A 113 5.34 5.24 -9.98
N ASN A 114 6.30 6.16 -10.06
CA ASN A 114 6.48 7.03 -11.22
C ASN A 114 6.85 6.28 -12.50
N VAL A 115 7.63 5.20 -12.43
CA VAL A 115 7.97 4.37 -13.60
C VAL A 115 6.73 3.76 -14.25
N TYR A 116 5.69 3.47 -13.46
CA TYR A 116 4.48 2.78 -13.92
C TYR A 116 3.24 3.66 -13.94
N ALA A 117 3.37 4.95 -13.65
CA ALA A 117 2.24 5.87 -13.55
C ALA A 117 1.35 5.92 -14.81
N ASN A 118 1.96 5.75 -15.98
CA ASN A 118 1.27 5.77 -17.28
C ASN A 118 1.22 4.38 -17.93
N ASN A 119 1.38 3.32 -17.13
CA ASN A 119 1.31 1.97 -17.67
C ASN A 119 -0.15 1.64 -18.02
N PRO A 120 -0.46 1.19 -19.25
CA PRO A 120 -1.83 0.93 -19.67
C PRO A 120 -2.38 -0.41 -19.18
N ALA A 121 -1.61 -1.20 -18.42
CA ALA A 121 -2.05 -2.49 -17.91
C ALA A 121 -3.08 -2.33 -16.78
N ASP A 122 -4.14 -3.14 -16.86
CA ASP A 122 -5.18 -3.19 -15.82
C ASP A 122 -4.65 -3.76 -14.49
N LEU A 123 -3.66 -4.67 -14.56
CA LEU A 123 -3.00 -5.25 -13.39
C LEU A 123 -1.52 -5.47 -13.68
N LEU A 124 -0.67 -4.95 -12.79
CA LEU A 124 0.77 -5.15 -12.81
C LEU A 124 1.23 -5.78 -11.49
N SER A 125 1.87 -6.95 -11.57
CA SER A 125 2.53 -7.56 -10.41
C SER A 125 4.05 -7.40 -10.51
N ARG A 126 4.66 -6.85 -9.45
CA ARG A 126 6.12 -6.68 -9.36
C ARG A 126 6.61 -7.07 -7.97
N ASN A 127 7.62 -7.94 -7.95
CA ASN A 127 8.37 -8.22 -6.73
C ASN A 127 9.39 -7.09 -6.50
N ILE A 128 9.30 -6.40 -5.38
CA ILE A 128 10.31 -5.43 -4.95
C ILE A 128 11.37 -6.21 -4.15
N ILE A 129 12.32 -6.84 -4.86
CA ILE A 129 13.47 -7.48 -4.22
C ILE A 129 14.68 -6.55 -4.37
N TYR A 130 14.93 -5.72 -3.36
CA TYR A 130 16.25 -5.14 -3.20
C TYR A 130 17.13 -6.13 -2.43
N ARG A 131 17.87 -6.98 -3.16
CA ARG A 131 18.94 -7.77 -2.55
C ARG A 131 19.98 -6.81 -1.99
N ASN A 132 20.11 -6.78 -0.67
CA ASN A 132 21.25 -6.15 -0.02
C ASN A 132 22.50 -6.93 -0.49
N LYS A 133 23.51 -6.27 -1.07
CA LYS A 133 24.72 -6.93 -1.59
C LYS A 133 25.59 -7.59 -0.49
N HIS A 134 25.13 -7.61 0.77
CA HIS A 134 25.89 -8.00 1.95
C HIS A 134 25.38 -9.26 2.68
N THR A 135 24.39 -9.98 2.15
CA THR A 135 23.95 -11.26 2.74
C THR A 135 24.18 -12.45 1.80
N LEU A 136 25.43 -12.57 1.34
CA LEU A 136 26.06 -13.86 1.08
C LEU A 136 27.29 -13.95 1.98
N GLY A 137 27.10 -14.59 3.13
CA GLY A 137 28.08 -14.92 4.15
C GLY A 137 27.45 -15.96 5.06
#